data_AF-A0A1W1XN43-F1
#
_entry.id   AF-A0A1W1XN43-F1
#
_cell.length_a   1.000
_cell.length_b   1.000
_cell.length_c   1.000
_cell.angle_alpha   90.00
_cell.angle_beta   90.00
_cell.angle_gamma   90.00
#
_symmetry.space_group_name_H-M   'P 1'
#
loop_
_entity.id
_entity.type
_entity.pdbx_description
1 polymer ?
#
loop_
_entity_poly.entity_id
_entity_poly.type
_entity_poly.pdbx_seq_one_letter_code
_entity_poly.pdbx_strand_id
1 'polypeptide(L)' 'MFKDTTYVSEFTQFMNQYLQDKPEVAQGQIEGRALLWDKAPINLDERARQNSSAVAQKPYPYQPD' A
#
# COMPACT_ATOMS: atom_id res chain seq x y z
N MET A 1 -27.72 -3.18 26.48
CA MET A 1 -26.51 -2.34 26.43
C MET A 1 -26.60 -1.53 25.15
N PHE A 2 -26.99 -0.26 25.24
CA PHE A 2 -27.11 0.61 24.07
C PHE A 2 -25.71 1.15 23.74
N LYS A 3 -25.18 0.86 22.56
CA LYS A 3 -23.97 1.50 22.06
C LYS A 3 -24.37 2.88 21.58
N ASP A 4 -23.84 3.92 22.21
CA ASP A 4 -24.00 5.27 21.70
C ASP A 4 -23.24 5.37 20.37
N THR A 5 -23.99 5.41 19.26
CA THR A 5 -23.43 5.49 17.91
C THR A 5 -23.08 6.92 17.51
N THR A 6 -23.33 7.90 18.39
CA THR A 6 -23.22 9.33 18.10
C THR A 6 -21.89 9.92 18.55
N TYR A 7 -21.15 9.21 19.42
CA TYR A 7 -19.86 9.71 19.90
C TYR A 7 -18.84 9.78 18.76
N VAL A 8 -18.24 10.96 18.61
CA VAL A 8 -17.08 11.22 17.74
C VAL A 8 -15.98 11.81 18.61
N SER A 9 -14.79 11.20 18.59
CA SER A 9 -13.65 11.71 19.37
C SER A 9 -13.21 13.09 18.90
N GLU A 10 -12.63 13.87 19.80
CA GLU A 10 -12.06 15.18 19.47
C GLU A 10 -11.00 15.07 18.37
N PHE A 11 -10.19 14.00 18.40
CA PHE A 11 -9.21 13.73 17.35
C PHE A 11 -9.86 13.56 15.98
N THR A 12 -10.96 12.82 15.89
CA THR A 12 -11.69 12.66 14.62
C THR A 12 -12.26 13.99 14.14
N GLN A 13 -12.81 14.81 15.04
CA GLN A 13 -13.31 16.15 14.69
C GLN A 13 -12.18 17.05 14.16
N PHE A 14 -11.02 17.04 14.84
CA PHE A 14 -9.81 17.75 14.42
C PHE A 14 -9.33 17.30 13.04
N MET A 15 -9.20 15.99 12.80
CA MET A 15 -8.73 15.47 11.52
C MET A 15 -9.68 15.84 10.37
N ASN A 16 -11.00 15.80 10.61
CA ASN A 16 -11.98 16.22 9.61
C ASN A 16 -11.82 17.69 9.25
N GLN A 17 -11.67 18.57 10.24
CA GLN A 17 -11.45 20.01 9.99
C GLN A 17 -10.13 20.24 9.26
N TYR A 18 -9.05 19.61 9.71
CA TYR A 18 -7.73 19.73 9.08
C TYR A 18 -7.75 19.32 7.60
N LEU A 19 -8.39 18.21 7.25
CA LEU A 19 -8.47 17.74 5.87
C LEU A 19 -9.36 18.64 4.99
N GLN A 20 -10.38 19.30 5.57
CA GLN A 20 -11.17 20.31 4.85
C GLN A 20 -10.34 21.57 4.55
N ASP A 21 -9.57 22.03 5.53
CA ASP A 21 -8.73 23.22 5.40
C ASP A 21 -7.49 22.99 4.51
N LYS A 22 -7.11 21.72 4.33
CA LYS A 22 -5.87 21.29 3.66
C LYS A 22 -6.12 20.25 2.57
N PRO A 23 -6.79 20.63 1.45
CA PRO A 23 -7.07 19.70 0.36
C PRO A 23 -5.80 19.09 -0.27
N GLU A 24 -4.65 19.76 -0.17
CA GLU A 24 -3.35 19.25 -0.63
C GLU A 24 -2.89 17.98 0.10
N VAL A 25 -3.36 17.74 1.32
CA VAL A 25 -3.00 16.55 2.11
C VAL A 25 -3.53 15.28 1.43
N ALA A 26 -4.74 15.33 0.88
CA ALA A 26 -5.31 14.20 0.14
C ALA A 26 -4.46 13.84 -1.08
N GLN A 27 -3.99 14.86 -1.82
CA GLN A 27 -3.08 14.66 -2.94
C GLN A 27 -1.74 14.06 -2.50
N GLY A 28 -1.16 14.58 -1.41
CA GLY A 28 0.09 14.05 -0.85
C GLY A 28 -0.03 12.60 -0.34
N GLN A 29 -1.20 12.18 0.15
CA GLN A 29 -1.45 10.79 0.53
C GLN A 29 -1.42 9.84 -0.68
N ILE A 30 -2.00 10.26 -1.81
CA ILE A 30 -1.98 9.50 -3.06
C ILE A 30 -0.55 9.38 -3.56
N GLU A 31 0.20 10.48 -3.60
CA GLU A 31 1.60 10.50 -4.01
C GLU A 31 2.49 9.64 -3.11
N GLY A 32 2.34 9.76 -1.79
CA GLY A 32 3.07 8.96 -0.82
C GLY A 32 2.78 7.46 -0.94
N ARG A 33 1.51 7.09 -1.18
CA ARG A 33 1.12 5.70 -1.48
C ARG A 33 1.76 5.22 -2.79
N ALA A 34 1.77 6.06 -3.82
CA ALA A 34 2.31 5.71 -5.12
C ALA A 34 3.82 5.41 -5.10
N LEU A 35 4.58 6.04 -4.20
CA LEU A 35 6.02 5.85 -4.09
C LEU A 35 6.43 4.43 -3.68
N LEU A 36 5.75 3.84 -2.69
CA LEU A 36 6.20 2.58 -2.07
C LEU A 36 5.20 1.43 -2.21
N TRP A 37 3.92 1.74 -2.44
CA TRP A 37 2.83 0.76 -2.37
C TRP A 37 2.20 0.47 -3.72
N ASP A 38 1.99 1.48 -4.56
CA ASP A 38 1.47 1.21 -5.89
C ASP A 38 2.52 0.54 -6.76
N LYS A 39 2.21 -0.68 -7.18
CA LYS A 39 2.99 -1.39 -8.18
C LYS A 39 2.49 -0.97 -9.55
N ALA A 40 3.41 -0.57 -10.42
CA ALA A 40 3.10 -0.36 -11.82
C ALA A 40 2.49 -1.64 -12.43
N PRO A 41 1.59 -1.52 -13.43
CA PRO A 41 1.09 -2.67 -14.15
C PRO A 41 2.23 -3.55 -14.65
N ILE A 42 2.11 -4.85 -14.43
CA ILE A 42 3.13 -5.80 -14.87
C ILE A 42 2.95 -6.02 -16.37
N ASN A 43 4.01 -5.77 -17.14
CA ASN A 43 4.06 -6.14 -18.55
C ASN A 43 4.03 -7.67 -18.68
N LEU A 44 3.02 -8.21 -19.36
CA LEU A 44 2.81 -9.65 -19.46
C LEU A 44 3.88 -10.37 -20.28
N ASP A 45 4.40 -9.73 -21.33
CA ASP A 45 5.48 -10.29 -22.16
C ASP A 45 6.78 -10.37 -21.36
N GLU A 46 7.07 -9.32 -20.59
CA GLU A 46 8.23 -9.29 -19.70
C GLU A 46 8.12 -10.35 -18.61
N ARG A 47 6.94 -10.50 -17.98
CA ARG A 47 6.68 -11.57 -17.02
C ARG A 47 6.90 -12.96 -17.64
N ALA A 48 6.41 -13.18 -18.85
CA ALA A 48 6.59 -14.45 -19.54
C ALA A 48 8.08 -14.77 -19.78
N ARG A 49 8.85 -13.77 -20.23
CA ARG A 49 10.31 -13.89 -20.44
C ARG A 49 11.08 -14.15 -19.15
N GLN A 50 10.71 -13.48 -18.06
CA GLN A 50 11.29 -13.70 -16.75
C GLN A 50 11.03 -15.12 -16.26
N ASN A 51 9.79 -15.60 -16.41
CA ASN A 51 9.42 -16.97 -16.05
C ASN A 51 10.17 -18.01 -16.90
N SER A 52 10.30 -17.80 -18.20
CA SER A 52 11.00 -18.73 -19.09
C SER A 52 12.52 -18.77 -18.84
N SER A 53 13.09 -17.69 -18.30
CA SER A 53 14.53 -17.58 -18.03
C SER A 53 14.89 -17.93 -16.58
N ALA A 54 13.90 -18.25 -15.74
CA ALA A 54 14.14 -18.53 -14.32
C ALA A 54 14.90 -19.85 -14.12
N VAL A 55 15.91 -19.82 -13.24
CA VAL A 55 16.67 -21.00 -12.81
C VAL A 55 16.15 -21.45 -11.44
N ALA A 56 15.88 -22.76 -11.29
CA ALA A 56 15.42 -23.32 -10.03
C ALA A 56 16.46 -23.12 -8.92
N GLN A 57 16.05 -22.48 -7.81
CA GLN A 57 16.86 -22.29 -6.62
C GLN A 57 16.58 -23.40 -5.62
N LYS A 58 17.61 -23.86 -4.88
CA LYS A 58 17.41 -24.79 -3.76
C LYS A 58 16.50 -24.13 -2.70
N PRO A 59 15.60 -24.87 -2.04
CA PRO A 59 14.79 -24.31 -0.94
C PRO A 59 15.64 -23.68 0.17
N TYR A 60 16.82 -24.26 0.39
CA TYR A 60 17.84 -23.75 1.30
C TYR A 60 19.14 -23.56 0.51
N PRO A 61 19.44 -22.34 0.02
CA PRO A 61 20.63 -22.07 -0.80
C PRO A 61 21.96 -22.43 -0.14
N TYR A 62 21.99 -22.47 1.19
CA TYR A 62 23.17 -22.77 1.99
C TYR A 62 23.19 -24.19 2.55
N GLN A 63 22.18 -25.03 2.24
CA GLN A 63 22.20 -26.41 2.69
C GLN A 63 23.28 -27.17 1.89
N PRO A 64 24.30 -27.74 2.56
CA PRO A 64 25.26 -28.61 1.90
C PRO A 64 24.53 -29.86 1.37
N ASP A 65 25.02 -30.38 0.25
CA ASP A 65 24.48 -31.58 -0.39
C ASP A 65 24.67 -32.85 0.46
#